data_AF-A0A3D0S6P9-F1
#
_entry.id   AF-A0A3D0S6P9-F1
#
_cell.length_a   1.000
_cell.length_b   1.000
_cell.length_c   1.000
_cell.angle_alpha   90.00
_cell.angle_beta   90.00
_cell.angle_gamma   90.00
#
_symmetry.space_group_name_H-M   'P 1'
#
loop_
_entity.id
_entity.type
_entity.pdbx_description
1 polymer ?
#
loop_
_entity_poly.entity_id
_entity_poly.type
_entity_poly.pdbx_seq_one_letter_code
_entity_poly.pdbx_strand_id
1 'polypeptide(L)'
;MTTLAAGERARISPARVVRYVGGAGLGIATLVLVLPMVSGTPWSAVLAALGSVPARALALLVLLWAAGLLAHTVTLTAALPGLTHRRALLLSLTGSAVANVLPLGGAAGVALNYRMTRRWGFSPAGFASFTVVSNLWDVLAKLVLPALLLPLVLSGLSVGPGLGRAITAAAIALPLVAALAGLLIGHPRAVARFGVRVERVRAAAAAVVAGAWGRLSAGMALYTL
;
A
#
# COMPACT_ATOMS: atom_id res chain seq x y z
N MET A 1 -18.92 35.12 -19.27
CA MET A 1 -19.81 34.52 -18.25
C MET A 1 -20.13 33.11 -18.71
N THR A 2 -19.34 32.13 -18.28
CA THR A 2 -19.33 30.77 -18.85
C THR A 2 -19.77 29.78 -17.78
N THR A 3 -20.83 29.05 -18.10
CA THR A 3 -21.57 28.08 -17.30
C THR A 3 -20.69 27.05 -16.59
N LEU A 4 -20.70 27.10 -15.26
CA LEU A 4 -20.18 26.06 -14.38
C LEU A 4 -21.09 24.82 -14.50
N ALA A 5 -20.59 23.79 -15.20
CA ALA A 5 -21.23 22.48 -15.24
C ALA A 5 -21.41 21.95 -13.81
N ALA A 6 -22.66 21.81 -13.41
CA ALA A 6 -23.09 21.27 -12.14
C ALA A 6 -22.48 19.87 -11.95
N GLY A 7 -21.67 19.72 -10.90
CA GLY A 7 -21.12 18.44 -10.52
C GLY A 7 -22.24 17.47 -10.15
N GLU A 8 -22.42 16.42 -10.94
CA GLU A 8 -23.14 15.22 -10.54
C GLU A 8 -22.53 14.70 -9.24
N ARG A 9 -23.21 14.99 -8.12
CA ARG A 9 -22.92 14.33 -6.84
C ARG A 9 -23.28 12.87 -7.04
N ALA A 10 -22.28 12.02 -7.28
CA ALA A 10 -22.47 10.57 -7.36
C ALA A 10 -23.25 10.11 -6.11
N ARG A 11 -24.53 9.76 -6.28
CA ARG A 11 -25.38 9.28 -5.18
C ARG A 11 -24.85 7.93 -4.75
N ILE A 12 -24.31 7.85 -3.54
CA ILE A 12 -23.88 6.59 -2.94
C ILE A 12 -25.15 5.77 -2.69
N SER A 13 -25.26 4.60 -3.34
CA SER A 13 -26.44 3.75 -3.15
C SER A 13 -26.38 3.10 -1.75
N PRO A 14 -27.49 3.08 -0.99
CA PRO A 14 -27.52 2.50 0.34
C PRO A 14 -27.12 1.01 0.33
N ALA A 15 -27.45 0.28 -0.73
CA ALA A 15 -27.00 -1.09 -0.94
C ALA A 15 -25.46 -1.25 -1.01
N ARG A 16 -24.73 -0.26 -1.53
CA ARG A 16 -23.25 -0.28 -1.53
C ARG A 16 -22.68 -0.06 -0.14
N VAL A 17 -23.30 0.83 0.65
CA VAL A 17 -22.89 1.07 2.05
C VAL A 17 -23.14 -0.17 2.89
N VAL A 18 -24.30 -0.81 2.77
CA VAL A 18 -24.62 -2.05 3.50
C VAL A 18 -23.65 -3.17 3.17
N ARG A 19 -23.34 -3.40 1.88
CA ARG A 19 -22.34 -4.41 1.47
C ARG A 19 -20.94 -4.11 2.01
N TYR A 20 -20.55 -2.84 1.98
CA TYR A 20 -19.28 -2.38 2.52
C TYR A 20 -19.18 -2.63 4.02
N VAL A 21 -20.19 -2.18 4.78
CA VAL A 21 -20.22 -2.29 6.25
C VAL A 21 -20.33 -3.77 6.65
N GLY A 22 -21.13 -4.56 5.93
CA GLY A 22 -21.21 -6.00 6.13
C GLY A 22 -19.88 -6.71 5.87
N GLY A 23 -19.17 -6.38 4.79
CA GLY A 23 -17.86 -6.94 4.48
C GLY A 23 -16.78 -6.54 5.49
N ALA A 24 -16.75 -5.26 5.89
CA ALA A 24 -15.84 -4.78 6.93
C ALA A 24 -16.13 -5.44 8.28
N GLY A 25 -17.40 -5.54 8.66
CA GLY A 25 -17.85 -6.20 9.88
C GLY A 25 -17.50 -7.68 9.90
N LEU A 26 -17.71 -8.39 8.79
CA LEU A 26 -17.30 -9.79 8.66
C LEU A 26 -15.78 -9.95 8.76
N GLY A 27 -15.00 -9.07 8.12
CA GLY A 27 -13.54 -9.08 8.22
C GLY A 27 -13.05 -8.88 9.66
N ILE A 28 -13.65 -7.92 10.37
CA ILE A 28 -13.36 -7.68 11.80
C ILE A 28 -13.76 -8.90 12.63
N ALA A 29 -14.95 -9.47 12.42
CA ALA A 29 -15.40 -10.64 13.15
C ALA A 29 -14.46 -11.83 12.93
N THR A 30 -14.06 -12.09 11.68
CA THR A 30 -13.07 -13.11 11.34
C THR A 30 -11.75 -12.86 12.06
N LEU A 31 -11.21 -11.64 12.05
CA LEU A 31 -9.97 -11.34 12.79
C LEU A 31 -10.14 -11.53 14.30
N VAL A 32 -11.24 -11.06 14.89
CA VAL A 32 -11.46 -11.14 16.33
C VAL A 32 -11.65 -12.58 16.81
N LEU A 33 -12.26 -13.43 15.98
CA LEU A 33 -12.56 -14.82 16.34
C LEU A 33 -11.45 -15.80 15.93
N VAL A 34 -10.89 -15.65 14.73
CA VAL A 34 -9.89 -16.58 14.18
C VAL A 34 -8.51 -16.35 14.80
N LEU A 35 -8.13 -15.10 15.10
CA LEU A 35 -6.80 -14.80 15.62
C LEU A 35 -6.52 -15.52 16.97
N PRO A 36 -7.42 -15.51 17.96
CA PRO A 36 -7.27 -16.30 19.18
C PRO A 36 -7.28 -17.80 18.94
N MET A 37 -8.12 -18.29 18.02
CA MET A 37 -8.21 -19.72 17.70
C MET A 37 -6.91 -20.25 17.09
N VAL A 38 -6.29 -19.49 16.19
CA VAL A 38 -5.04 -19.89 15.52
C VAL A 38 -3.83 -19.68 16.42
N SER A 39 -3.80 -18.62 17.23
CA SER A 39 -2.67 -18.31 18.11
C SER A 39 -2.73 -19.00 19.48
N GLY A 40 -3.88 -19.57 19.86
CA GLY A 40 -4.13 -20.09 21.21
C GLY A 40 -4.11 -19.03 22.31
N THR A 41 -4.04 -17.73 21.96
CA THR A 41 -3.85 -16.64 22.92
C THR A 41 -5.16 -15.88 23.15
N PRO A 42 -5.68 -15.81 24.39
CA PRO A 42 -6.91 -15.08 24.67
C PRO A 42 -6.69 -13.57 24.58
N TRP A 43 -7.75 -12.83 24.24
CA TRP A 43 -7.70 -11.35 24.15
C TRP A 43 -7.27 -10.67 25.44
N SER A 44 -7.58 -11.25 26.61
CA SER A 44 -7.12 -10.73 27.89
C SER A 44 -5.60 -10.71 28.01
N ALA A 45 -4.91 -11.74 27.50
CA ALA A 45 -3.45 -11.80 27.49
C ALA A 45 -2.86 -10.75 26.53
N VAL A 46 -3.47 -10.54 25.36
CA VAL A 46 -3.08 -9.49 24.42
C VAL A 46 -3.24 -8.11 25.06
N LEU A 47 -4.38 -7.83 25.70
CA LEU A 47 -4.64 -6.56 26.37
C LEU A 47 -3.70 -6.33 27.56
N ALA A 48 -3.39 -7.37 28.34
CA ALA A 48 -2.41 -7.28 29.42
C ALA A 48 -0.99 -6.99 28.88
N ALA A 49 -0.61 -7.61 27.77
CA ALA A 49 0.67 -7.34 27.10
C ALA A 49 0.73 -5.91 26.52
N LEU A 50 -0.37 -5.40 25.97
CA LEU A 50 -0.44 -4.00 25.51
C LEU A 50 -0.38 -3.02 26.68
N GLY A 51 -1.04 -3.35 27.80
CA GLY A 51 -1.02 -2.54 29.02
C GLY A 51 0.34 -2.53 29.75
N SER A 52 1.21 -3.51 29.50
CA SER A 52 2.55 -3.57 30.09
C SER A 52 3.59 -2.73 29.33
N VAL A 53 3.26 -2.23 28.14
CA VAL A 53 4.15 -1.37 27.35
C VAL A 53 4.33 -0.03 28.08
N PRO A 54 5.56 0.33 28.51
CA PRO A 54 5.75 1.55 29.28
C PRO A 54 5.55 2.77 28.39
N ALA A 55 4.91 3.82 28.93
CA ALA A 55 4.60 5.05 28.20
C ALA A 55 5.83 5.68 27.52
N ARG A 56 7.01 5.58 28.14
CA ARG A 56 8.29 6.03 27.55
C ARG A 56 8.63 5.29 26.25
N ALA A 57 8.40 3.97 26.19
CA ALA A 57 8.69 3.19 24.99
C ALA A 57 7.69 3.56 23.88
N LEU A 58 6.42 3.72 24.23
CA LEU A 58 5.40 4.23 23.32
C LEU A 58 5.77 5.61 22.76
N ALA A 59 6.20 6.55 23.61
CA ALA A 59 6.65 7.86 23.19
C ALA A 59 7.86 7.79 22.25
N LEU A 60 8.86 6.97 22.58
CA LEU A 60 10.02 6.76 21.72
C LEU A 60 9.64 6.14 20.36
N LEU A 61 8.72 5.18 20.33
CA LEU A 61 8.22 4.59 19.09
C LEU A 61 7.47 5.62 18.23
N VAL A 62 6.66 6.48 18.85
CA VAL A 62 5.97 7.57 18.15
C VAL A 62 6.98 8.58 17.59
N LEU A 63 8.00 8.95 18.36
CA LEU A 63 9.07 9.85 17.90
C LEU A 63 9.88 9.24 16.76
N LEU A 64 10.21 7.94 16.85
CA LEU A 64 10.91 7.21 15.80
C LEU A 64 10.07 7.16 14.52
N TRP A 65 8.77 6.88 14.65
CA TRP A 65 7.84 6.91 13.53
C TRP A 65 7.72 8.30 12.91
N ALA A 66 7.61 9.36 13.72
CA ALA A 66 7.57 10.74 13.26
C ALA A 66 8.87 11.15 12.55
N ALA A 67 10.03 10.75 13.09
CA ALA A 67 11.32 10.96 12.44
C ALA A 67 11.39 10.23 11.09
N GLY A 68 10.86 8.99 11.03
CA GLY A 68 10.73 8.23 9.79
C GLY A 68 9.85 8.94 8.75
N LEU A 69 8.71 9.51 9.17
CA LEU A 69 7.86 10.33 8.30
C LEU A 69 8.60 11.56 7.77
N LEU A 70 9.34 12.27 8.63
CA LEU A 70 10.12 13.44 8.22
C LEU A 70 11.22 13.06 7.23
N ALA A 71 11.97 11.99 7.49
CA ALA A 71 12.97 11.48 6.55
C ALA A 71 12.32 11.09 5.22
N HIS A 72 11.16 10.43 5.25
CA HIS A 72 10.42 10.04 4.06
C HIS A 72 10.00 11.23 3.19
N THR A 73 9.75 12.41 3.78
CA THR A 73 9.42 13.60 2.99
C THR A 73 10.51 13.95 1.99
N VAL A 74 11.80 13.73 2.31
CA VAL A 74 12.92 14.01 1.41
C VAL A 74 12.77 13.19 0.12
N THR A 75 12.46 11.90 0.26
CA THR A 75 12.20 11.01 -0.87
C THR A 75 10.99 11.46 -1.66
N LEU A 76 9.90 11.85 -0.99
CA LEU A 76 8.67 12.31 -1.65
C LEU A 76 8.87 13.63 -2.41
N THR A 77 9.62 14.58 -1.85
CA THR A 77 9.93 15.86 -2.50
C THR A 77 10.92 15.69 -3.65
N ALA A 78 11.84 14.72 -3.56
CA ALA A 78 12.71 14.36 -4.68
C ALA A 78 11.92 13.67 -5.82
N ALA A 79 10.90 12.86 -5.47
CA ALA A 79 10.04 12.18 -6.43
C ALA A 79 9.05 13.14 -7.14
N LEU A 80 8.73 14.28 -6.54
CA LEU A 80 7.91 15.34 -7.14
C LEU A 80 8.54 16.72 -6.89
N PRO A 81 9.47 17.16 -7.75
CA PRO A 81 10.12 18.46 -7.58
C PRO A 81 9.10 19.61 -7.50
N GLY A 82 9.28 20.50 -6.52
CA GLY A 82 8.34 21.59 -6.21
C GLY A 82 7.29 21.25 -5.14
N LEU A 83 7.23 19.99 -4.69
CA LEU A 83 6.44 19.61 -3.52
C LEU A 83 7.12 20.09 -2.24
N THR A 84 6.39 20.74 -1.35
CA THR A 84 6.91 21.14 -0.04
C THR A 84 6.86 19.98 0.94
N HIS A 85 7.76 19.92 1.92
CA HIS A 85 7.76 18.88 2.97
C HIS A 85 6.40 18.78 3.69
N ARG A 86 5.72 19.92 3.94
CA ARG A 86 4.37 19.94 4.53
C ARG A 86 3.34 19.23 3.65
N ARG A 87 3.36 19.48 2.33
CA ARG A 87 2.46 18.82 1.38
C ARG A 87 2.80 17.34 1.23
N ALA A 88 4.08 16.96 1.31
CA ALA A 88 4.53 15.57 1.32
C ALA A 88 4.01 14.80 2.55
N LEU A 89 4.11 15.38 3.75
CA LEU A 89 3.53 14.81 4.97
C LEU A 89 2.02 14.63 4.84
N LEU A 90 1.32 15.66 4.35
CA LEU A 90 -0.12 15.58 4.13
C LEU A 90 -0.48 14.41 3.21
N LEU A 91 0.16 14.30 2.04
CA LEU A 91 -0.09 13.18 1.11
C LEU A 91 0.19 11.81 1.74
N SER A 92 1.26 11.69 2.52
CA SER A 92 1.63 10.44 3.18
C SER A 92 0.60 10.04 4.24
N LEU A 93 0.22 10.98 5.12
CA LEU A 93 -0.73 10.74 6.21
C LEU A 93 -2.15 10.50 5.69
N THR A 94 -2.66 11.37 4.81
CA THR A 94 -4.02 11.23 4.29
C THR A 94 -4.15 10.04 3.34
N GLY A 95 -3.13 9.81 2.51
CA GLY A 95 -3.08 8.64 1.63
C GLY A 95 -3.12 7.34 2.43
N SER A 96 -2.30 7.23 3.47
CA SER A 96 -2.25 6.04 4.34
C SER A 96 -3.53 5.86 5.15
N ALA A 97 -4.08 6.94 5.70
CA ALA A 97 -5.34 6.88 6.47
C ALA A 97 -6.49 6.34 5.60
N VAL A 98 -6.66 6.89 4.39
CA VAL A 98 -7.67 6.40 3.46
C VAL A 98 -7.36 4.99 2.98
N ALA A 99 -6.09 4.66 2.75
CA ALA A 99 -5.70 3.34 2.29
C ALA A 99 -5.94 2.22 3.30
N ASN A 100 -5.82 2.53 4.59
CA ASN A 100 -5.96 1.55 5.67
C ASN A 100 -7.40 1.39 6.18
N VAL A 101 -8.26 2.40 5.98
CA VAL A 101 -9.65 2.36 6.48
C VAL A 101 -10.62 1.80 5.43
N LEU A 102 -10.34 1.98 4.14
CA LEU A 102 -11.24 1.57 3.07
C LEU A 102 -10.88 0.15 2.54
N PRO A 103 -11.85 -0.74 2.26
CA PRO A 103 -11.69 -1.88 1.38
C PRO A 103 -11.30 -1.37 -0.01
N LEU A 104 -10.28 -1.99 -0.60
CA LEU A 104 -9.59 -1.48 -1.79
C LEU A 104 -8.93 -0.09 -1.55
N GLY A 105 -8.61 0.23 -0.30
CA GLY A 105 -8.16 1.56 0.11
C GLY A 105 -6.90 2.04 -0.60
N GLY A 106 -6.01 1.15 -1.04
CA GLY A 106 -4.85 1.53 -1.86
C GLY A 106 -5.23 2.35 -3.09
N ALA A 107 -6.29 1.96 -3.82
CA ALA A 107 -6.77 2.71 -4.98
C ALA A 107 -7.40 4.06 -4.58
N ALA A 108 -8.14 4.08 -3.47
CA ALA A 108 -8.75 5.30 -2.96
C ALA A 108 -7.72 6.32 -2.45
N GLY A 109 -6.68 5.85 -1.77
CA GLY A 109 -5.55 6.67 -1.31
C GLY A 109 -4.77 7.28 -2.48
N VAL A 110 -4.50 6.49 -3.53
CA VAL A 110 -3.86 6.99 -4.76
C VAL A 110 -4.75 8.03 -5.46
N ALA A 111 -6.06 7.77 -5.57
CA ALA A 111 -6.99 8.72 -6.18
C ALA A 111 -7.10 10.03 -5.37
N LEU A 112 -7.08 9.96 -4.03
CA LEU A 112 -7.03 11.14 -3.18
C LEU A 112 -5.75 11.95 -3.41
N ASN A 113 -4.58 11.28 -3.36
CA ASN A 113 -3.29 11.93 -3.56
C ASN A 113 -3.18 12.55 -4.97
N TYR A 114 -3.72 11.89 -5.98
CA TYR A 114 -3.83 12.45 -7.33
C TYR A 114 -4.64 13.74 -7.33
N ARG A 115 -5.84 13.74 -6.73
CA ARG A 115 -6.69 14.95 -6.69
C ARG A 115 -6.04 16.09 -5.91
N MET A 116 -5.36 15.81 -4.81
CA MET A 116 -4.65 16.82 -4.01
C MET A 116 -3.50 17.44 -4.82
N THR A 117 -2.65 16.61 -5.44
CA THR A 117 -1.54 17.11 -6.27
C THR A 117 -2.03 17.91 -7.48
N ARG A 118 -3.13 17.49 -8.12
CA ARG A 118 -3.76 18.26 -9.20
C ARG A 118 -4.26 19.64 -8.74
N ARG A 119 -4.84 19.73 -7.54
CA ARG A 119 -5.26 21.03 -6.95
C ARG A 119 -4.08 21.95 -6.64
N TRP A 120 -2.89 21.39 -6.42
CA TRP A 120 -1.67 22.17 -6.21
C TRP A 120 -0.92 22.51 -7.51
N GLY A 121 -1.48 22.17 -8.67
CA GLY A 121 -0.94 22.52 -9.99
C GLY A 121 0.02 21.49 -10.59
N PHE A 122 0.27 20.35 -9.94
CA PHE A 122 1.16 19.33 -10.49
C PHE A 122 0.57 18.61 -11.69
N SER A 123 1.41 18.25 -12.66
CA SER A 123 1.00 17.54 -13.87
C SER A 123 0.67 16.06 -13.59
N PRO A 124 -0.19 15.41 -14.40
CA PRO A 124 -0.47 13.98 -14.26
C PRO A 124 0.79 13.11 -14.46
N ALA A 125 1.67 13.51 -15.39
CA ALA A 125 2.96 12.86 -15.60
C ALA A 125 3.86 12.98 -14.36
N GLY A 126 3.90 14.15 -13.71
CA GLY A 126 4.62 14.33 -12.45
C GLY A 126 4.09 13.42 -11.34
N PHE A 127 2.77 13.28 -11.21
CA PHE A 127 2.18 12.35 -10.23
C PHE A 127 2.48 10.88 -10.54
N ALA A 128 2.50 10.49 -11.82
CA ALA A 128 2.87 9.14 -12.22
C ALA A 128 4.33 8.84 -11.84
N SER A 129 5.26 9.74 -12.16
CA SER A 129 6.67 9.62 -11.76
C SER A 129 6.81 9.56 -10.24
N PHE A 130 6.11 10.44 -9.52
CA PHE A 130 6.07 10.44 -8.06
C PHE A 130 5.67 9.08 -7.50
N THR A 131 4.60 8.49 -8.03
CA THR A 131 4.06 7.20 -7.58
C THR A 131 5.04 6.06 -7.87
N VAL A 132 5.68 6.05 -9.03
CA VAL A 132 6.66 5.02 -9.39
C VAL A 132 7.90 5.10 -8.50
N VAL A 133 8.47 6.30 -8.35
CA VAL A 133 9.70 6.51 -7.58
C VAL A 133 9.47 6.23 -6.09
N SER A 134 8.37 6.72 -5.52
CA SER A 134 8.05 6.48 -4.10
C SER A 134 7.77 4.99 -3.82
N ASN A 135 7.02 4.29 -4.68
CA ASN A 135 6.78 2.85 -4.51
C ASN A 135 8.05 2.02 -4.68
N LEU A 136 8.93 2.40 -5.62
CA LEU A 136 10.21 1.72 -5.79
C LEU A 136 11.05 1.82 -4.52
N TRP A 137 11.20 3.02 -3.97
CA TRP A 137 11.92 3.23 -2.71
C TRP A 137 11.27 2.51 -1.53
N ASP A 138 9.95 2.46 -1.47
CA ASP A 138 9.21 1.72 -0.44
C ASP A 138 9.50 0.21 -0.50
N VAL A 139 9.47 -0.39 -1.69
CA VAL A 139 9.80 -1.81 -1.88
C VAL A 139 11.26 -2.09 -1.50
N LEU A 140 12.21 -1.27 -1.97
CA LEU A 140 13.61 -1.43 -1.62
C LEU A 140 13.83 -1.33 -0.11
N ALA A 141 13.23 -0.34 0.56
CA ALA A 141 13.34 -0.17 2.01
C ALA A 141 12.82 -1.39 2.78
N LYS A 142 11.70 -1.97 2.34
CA LYS A 142 11.12 -3.19 2.95
C LYS A 142 11.99 -4.43 2.76
N LEU A 143 12.80 -4.48 1.70
CA LEU A 143 13.70 -5.60 1.42
C LEU A 143 15.06 -5.46 2.14
N VAL A 144 15.52 -4.23 2.39
CA VAL A 144 16.81 -3.98 3.06
C VAL A 144 16.84 -4.58 4.46
N LEU A 145 15.82 -4.31 5.29
CA LEU A 145 15.80 -4.75 6.69
C LEU A 145 15.97 -6.28 6.86
N PRO A 146 15.14 -7.13 6.20
CA PRO A 146 15.35 -8.57 6.26
C PRO A 146 16.67 -9.01 5.62
N ALA A 147 17.08 -8.39 4.51
CA ALA A 147 18.34 -8.75 3.84
C ALA A 147 19.57 -8.49 4.73
N LEU A 148 19.56 -7.45 5.57
CA LEU A 148 20.61 -7.16 6.53
C LEU A 148 20.77 -8.25 7.59
N LEU A 149 19.75 -9.08 7.82
CA LEU A 149 19.81 -10.20 8.75
C LEU A 149 20.46 -11.46 8.14
N LEU A 150 20.73 -11.48 6.84
CA LEU A 150 21.31 -12.64 6.16
C LEU A 150 22.62 -13.13 6.80
N PRO A 151 23.60 -12.28 7.18
CA PRO A 151 24.83 -12.74 7.82
C PRO A 151 24.58 -13.52 9.13
N LEU A 152 23.55 -13.13 9.89
CA LEU A 152 23.17 -13.78 11.14
C LEU A 152 22.57 -15.17 10.90
N VAL A 153 21.81 -15.34 9.82
CA VAL A 153 21.29 -16.65 9.39
C VAL A 153 22.45 -17.54 8.93
N LEU A 154 23.40 -16.98 8.17
CA LEU A 154 24.58 -17.70 7.68
C LEU A 154 25.55 -18.08 8.80
N SER A 155 25.59 -17.33 9.90
CA SER A 155 26.40 -17.65 11.08
C SER A 155 25.80 -18.78 11.96
N GLY A 156 24.70 -19.41 11.51
CA GLY A 156 24.08 -20.54 12.21
C GLY A 156 23.08 -20.14 13.31
N LEU A 157 22.66 -18.87 13.37
CA LEU A 157 21.62 -18.48 14.33
C LEU A 157 20.31 -19.18 13.96
N SER A 158 19.74 -19.91 14.93
CA SER A 158 18.50 -20.65 14.75
C SER A 158 17.31 -19.70 14.67
N VAL A 159 16.96 -19.29 13.44
CA VAL A 159 15.69 -18.64 13.12
C VAL A 159 14.69 -19.67 12.62
N GLY A 160 13.40 -19.46 12.94
CA GLY A 160 12.33 -20.33 12.46
C GLY A 160 12.35 -20.48 10.92
N PRO A 161 12.01 -21.66 10.36
CA PRO A 161 12.18 -21.95 8.93
C PRO A 161 11.50 -20.94 8.00
N GLY A 162 10.33 -20.42 8.39
CA GLY A 162 9.61 -19.40 7.62
C GLY A 162 10.34 -18.06 7.58
N LEU A 163 10.93 -17.64 8.70
CA LEU A 163 11.68 -16.39 8.79
C LEU A 163 13.00 -16.49 8.02
N GLY A 164 13.70 -17.63 8.11
CA GLY A 164 14.90 -17.89 7.31
C GLY A 164 14.63 -17.77 5.80
N ARG A 165 13.53 -18.37 5.31
CA ARG A 165 13.09 -18.24 3.90
C ARG A 165 12.75 -16.81 3.51
N ALA A 166 12.09 -16.06 4.38
CA ALA A 166 11.75 -14.66 4.11
C ALA A 166 13.02 -13.79 4.00
N ILE A 167 14.01 -14.00 4.89
CA ILE A 167 15.30 -13.31 4.87
C ILE A 167 16.06 -13.61 3.58
N THR A 168 16.18 -14.88 3.19
CA THR A 168 16.89 -15.26 1.96
C THR A 168 16.18 -14.76 0.71
N ALA A 169 14.85 -14.86 0.65
CA ALA A 169 14.07 -14.31 -0.45
C ALA A 169 14.24 -12.79 -0.58
N ALA A 170 14.25 -12.06 0.55
CA ALA A 170 14.48 -10.62 0.55
C ALA A 170 15.90 -10.28 0.07
N ALA A 171 16.90 -11.03 0.52
CA ALA A 171 18.30 -10.82 0.11
C ALA A 171 18.53 -11.07 -1.40
N ILE A 172 17.80 -12.01 -2.00
CA ILE A 172 17.83 -12.25 -3.46
C ILE A 172 17.00 -11.20 -4.21
N ALA A 173 15.82 -10.85 -3.70
CA ALA A 173 14.92 -9.91 -4.35
C ALA A 173 15.51 -8.49 -4.39
N LEU A 174 16.22 -8.07 -3.35
CA LEU A 174 16.79 -6.72 -3.25
C LEU A 174 17.68 -6.34 -4.45
N PRO A 175 18.75 -7.08 -4.81
CA PRO A 175 19.58 -6.75 -5.97
C PRO A 175 18.81 -6.88 -7.29
N LEU A 176 17.86 -7.81 -7.41
CA LEU A 176 17.03 -7.95 -8.62
C LEU A 176 16.14 -6.73 -8.85
N VAL A 177 15.45 -6.26 -7.80
CA VAL A 177 14.60 -5.06 -7.86
C VAL A 177 15.46 -3.82 -8.11
N ALA A 178 16.62 -3.69 -7.45
CA ALA A 178 17.54 -2.59 -7.67
C ALA A 178 18.09 -2.57 -9.11
N ALA A 179 18.48 -3.73 -9.65
CA ALA A 179 18.95 -3.85 -11.03
C ALA A 179 17.85 -3.51 -12.04
N LEU A 180 16.62 -4.01 -11.83
CA LEU A 180 15.47 -3.68 -12.67
C LEU A 180 15.18 -2.18 -12.64
N ALA A 181 15.23 -1.57 -11.46
CA ALA A 181 15.05 -0.12 -11.31
C ALA A 181 16.13 0.67 -12.06
N GLY A 182 17.41 0.30 -11.90
CA GLY A 182 18.52 0.92 -12.63
C GLY A 182 18.35 0.79 -14.15
N LEU A 183 17.90 -0.38 -14.63
CA LEU A 183 17.62 -0.62 -16.04
C LEU A 183 16.47 0.28 -16.56
N LEU A 184 15.38 0.38 -15.79
CA LEU A 184 14.22 1.22 -16.14
C LEU A 184 14.59 2.70 -16.20
N ILE A 185 15.39 3.19 -15.25
CA ILE A 185 15.88 4.57 -15.23
C ILE A 185 16.84 4.82 -16.40
N GLY A 186 17.72 3.86 -16.72
CA GLY A 186 18.69 3.97 -17.81
C GLY A 186 18.09 3.86 -19.23
N HIS A 187 16.89 3.30 -19.39
CA HIS A 187 16.30 3.01 -20.71
C HIS A 187 14.88 3.59 -20.88
N PRO A 188 14.69 4.92 -20.83
CA PRO A 188 13.37 5.56 -20.86
C PRO A 188 12.54 5.21 -22.11
N ARG A 189 13.18 4.94 -23.25
CA ARG A 189 12.50 4.53 -24.48
C ARG A 189 11.93 3.11 -24.41
N ALA A 190 12.59 2.20 -23.70
CA ALA A 190 12.10 0.83 -23.48
C ALA A 190 10.91 0.83 -22.51
N VAL A 191 10.97 1.68 -21.47
CA VAL A 191 9.88 1.89 -20.50
C VAL A 191 8.61 2.42 -21.18
N ALA A 192 8.74 3.39 -22.09
CA ALA A 192 7.59 3.92 -22.84
C ALA A 192 6.88 2.84 -23.66
N ARG A 193 7.62 1.93 -24.31
CA ARG A 193 7.06 0.81 -25.08
C ARG A 193 6.42 -0.24 -24.17
N PHE A 194 7.01 -0.51 -23.02
CA PHE A 194 6.48 -1.45 -22.04
C PHE A 194 5.20 -0.92 -21.38
N GLY A 195 5.12 0.39 -21.11
CA GLY A 195 3.93 1.06 -20.59
C GLY A 195 2.71 0.89 -21.49
N VAL A 196 2.87 0.92 -22.81
CA VAL A 196 1.77 0.66 -23.76
C VAL A 196 1.27 -0.79 -23.66
N ARG A 197 2.16 -1.75 -23.43
CA ARG A 197 1.76 -3.17 -23.23
C ARG A 197 1.05 -3.37 -21.90
N VAL A 198 1.54 -2.76 -20.83
CA VAL A 198 0.90 -2.81 -19.51
C VAL A 198 -0.48 -2.15 -19.54
N GLU A 199 -0.64 -1.02 -20.22
CA GLU A 199 -1.95 -0.36 -20.35
C GLU A 199 -2.94 -1.21 -21.15
N ARG A 200 -2.48 -1.92 -22.19
CA ARG A 200 -3.33 -2.89 -22.92
C ARG A 200 -3.75 -4.07 -22.07
N VAL A 201 -2.84 -4.63 -21.28
CA VAL A 201 -3.16 -5.72 -20.34
C VAL A 201 -4.11 -5.22 -19.26
N ARG A 202 -3.91 -4.01 -18.73
CA ARG A 202 -4.81 -3.38 -17.77
C ARG A 202 -6.20 -3.17 -18.37
N ALA A 203 -6.28 -2.64 -19.60
CA ALA A 203 -7.54 -2.42 -20.30
C ALA A 203 -8.27 -3.75 -20.61
N ALA A 204 -7.53 -4.78 -21.03
CA ALA A 204 -8.07 -6.11 -21.26
C ALA A 204 -8.57 -6.76 -19.96
N ALA A 205 -7.78 -6.68 -18.88
CA ALA A 205 -8.17 -7.17 -17.56
C ALA A 205 -9.39 -6.41 -17.01
N ALA A 206 -9.44 -5.08 -17.16
CA ALA A 206 -10.58 -4.26 -16.76
C ALA A 206 -11.84 -4.60 -17.58
N ALA A 207 -11.71 -4.86 -18.88
CA ALA A 207 -12.82 -5.28 -19.74
C ALA A 207 -13.34 -6.68 -19.36
N VAL A 208 -12.44 -7.62 -19.05
CA VAL A 208 -12.79 -8.97 -18.58
C VAL A 208 -13.48 -8.88 -17.22
N VAL A 209 -12.93 -8.10 -16.29
CA VAL A 209 -13.52 -7.86 -14.97
C VAL A 209 -14.90 -7.22 -15.12
N ALA A 210 -15.07 -6.18 -15.93
CA ALA A 210 -16.36 -5.53 -16.14
C ALA A 210 -17.40 -6.44 -16.84
N GLY A 211 -16.99 -7.25 -17.81
CA GLY A 211 -17.87 -8.13 -18.58
C GLY A 211 -18.15 -9.50 -17.94
N ALA A 212 -17.29 -9.95 -17.03
CA ALA A 212 -17.39 -11.25 -16.38
C ALA A 212 -17.73 -11.17 -14.89
N TRP A 213 -17.76 -9.98 -14.26
CA TRP A 213 -18.04 -9.83 -12.82
C TRP A 213 -19.30 -10.59 -12.38
N GLY A 214 -20.40 -10.49 -13.13
CA GLY A 214 -21.65 -11.17 -12.81
C GLY A 214 -21.54 -12.70 -12.89
N ARG A 215 -20.79 -13.22 -13.87
CA ARG A 215 -20.59 -14.66 -14.08
C ARG A 215 -19.58 -15.27 -13.10
N LEU A 216 -18.51 -14.53 -12.77
CA LEU A 216 -17.49 -14.93 -11.79
C LEU A 216 -18.05 -14.93 -10.36
N SER A 217 -18.92 -13.95 -10.03
CA SER A 217 -19.59 -13.89 -8.73
C SER A 217 -20.60 -15.03 -8.55
N ALA A 218 -21.38 -15.34 -9.59
CA ALA A 218 -22.35 -16.44 -9.57
C ALA A 218 -21.68 -17.82 -9.51
N GLY A 219 -20.57 -18.02 -10.24
CA GLY A 219 -19.81 -19.26 -10.19
C GLY A 219 -19.15 -19.54 -8.84
N MET A 220 -18.63 -18.52 -8.16
CA MET A 220 -18.05 -18.65 -6.81
C MET A 220 -19.13 -18.92 -5.73
N ALA A 221 -20.32 -18.32 -5.87
CA ALA A 221 -21.45 -18.59 -4.98
C ALA A 221 -22.03 -20.00 -5.16
N LEU A 222 -22.00 -20.55 -6.39
CA LEU A 222 -22.41 -21.93 -6.65
C LEU A 222 -21.38 -22.97 -6.18
N TYR A 223 -20.09 -22.61 -6.13
CA TYR A 223 -19.02 -23.50 -5.67
C TYR A 223 -18.95 -23.62 -4.13
N THR A 224 -19.65 -22.73 -3.41
CA THR A 224 -19.68 -22.70 -1.94
C THR A 224 -20.98 -23.28 -1.35
N LEU A 225 -21.85 -23.83 -2.21
CA LEU A 225 -23.01 -24.66 -1.87
C LEU A 225 -22.72 -26.12 -2.24
#